data_AF-A0A535QN62-F1
#
_entry.id   AF-A0A535QN62-F1
#
_cell.length_a   1.000
_cell.length_b   1.000
_cell.length_c   1.000
_cell.angle_alpha   90.00
_cell.angle_beta   90.00
_cell.angle_gamma   90.00
#
_symmetry.space_group_name_H-M   'P 1'
#
loop_
_entity.id
_entity.type
_entity.pdbx_description
1 polymer ?
#
loop_
_entity_poly.entity_id
_entity_poly.type
_entity_poly.pdbx_seq_one_letter_code
_entity_poly.pdbx_strand_id
1 'polypeptide(L)'
;MPKKRKSNDRSVQPGMEVEATRGDLGEADVSKPKVSDVARDVQGNVEKLTVEKGVVFKKKLEVPADRIQSVDRPAEGDKRQGKVLIEVSKQEADALTAVGDEELTSEKSGDLLEEVGKEIPTAEALRELEAAANARSKKERELPFQVEEKVLQTTGVERKTP
;
A
#
# COMPACT_ATOMS: atom_id res chain seq x y z
N MET A 1 -28.00 15.74 -27.39
CA MET A 1 -26.65 15.50 -27.94
C MET A 1 -25.67 15.38 -26.77
N PRO A 2 -24.98 14.24 -26.57
CA PRO A 2 -23.99 14.13 -25.50
C PRO A 2 -22.72 14.87 -25.94
N LYS A 3 -22.33 15.91 -25.19
CA LYS A 3 -21.09 16.66 -25.46
C LYS A 3 -19.90 15.74 -25.21
N LYS A 4 -19.08 15.60 -26.25
CA LYS A 4 -17.85 14.80 -26.32
C LYS A 4 -16.89 15.26 -25.20
N ARG A 5 -16.80 14.49 -24.11
CA ARG A 5 -15.81 14.69 -23.05
C ARG A 5 -14.46 14.23 -23.58
N LYS A 6 -13.56 15.17 -23.88
CA LYS A 6 -12.14 14.89 -24.13
C LYS A 6 -11.36 15.42 -22.93
N SER A 7 -10.98 14.50 -22.05
CA SER A 7 -10.09 14.66 -20.90
C SER A 7 -8.63 14.96 -21.30
N ASN A 8 -8.41 15.79 -22.33
CA ASN A 8 -7.08 16.24 -22.76
C ASN A 8 -6.91 17.75 -22.55
N ASP A 9 -7.38 18.23 -21.41
CA ASP A 9 -7.37 19.65 -21.13
C ASP A 9 -5.98 20.08 -20.60
N ARG A 10 -5.05 20.32 -21.52
CA ARG A 10 -3.74 20.98 -21.25
C ARG A 10 -3.88 22.34 -20.55
N SER A 11 -5.12 22.83 -20.47
CA SER A 11 -5.57 24.02 -19.77
C SER A 11 -5.41 23.98 -18.27
N VAL A 12 -5.41 22.79 -17.65
CA VAL A 12 -5.37 22.71 -16.19
C VAL A 12 -4.03 23.19 -15.69
N GLN A 13 -4.10 24.11 -14.72
CA GLN A 13 -2.94 24.73 -14.09
C GLN A 13 -3.10 24.71 -12.56
N PRO A 14 -1.98 24.65 -11.83
CA PRO A 14 -2.00 24.91 -10.40
C PRO A 14 -2.65 26.25 -10.06
N GLY A 15 -3.36 26.29 -8.93
CA GLY A 15 -4.09 27.46 -8.44
C GLY A 15 -5.53 27.59 -8.93
N MET A 16 -5.99 26.74 -9.86
CA MET A 16 -7.40 26.70 -10.26
C MET A 16 -8.28 26.19 -9.10
N GLU A 17 -9.48 26.77 -8.94
CA GLU A 17 -10.49 26.27 -7.99
C GLU A 17 -11.05 24.94 -8.48
N VAL A 18 -11.35 24.02 -7.56
CA VAL A 18 -11.87 22.69 -7.88
C VAL A 18 -13.25 22.53 -7.28
N GLU A 19 -14.19 22.05 -8.09
CA GLU A 19 -15.55 21.69 -7.66
C GLU A 19 -15.85 20.23 -7.98
N ALA A 20 -16.70 19.63 -7.16
CA ALA A 20 -17.21 18.29 -7.36
C ALA A 20 -18.54 18.30 -8.13
N THR A 21 -18.74 17.33 -9.01
CA THR A 21 -20.07 17.12 -9.61
C THR A 21 -21.12 16.64 -8.60
N ARG A 22 -20.68 16.06 -7.48
CA ARG A 22 -21.54 15.50 -6.44
C ARG A 22 -20.94 15.77 -5.07
N GLY A 23 -21.75 16.36 -4.19
CA GLY A 23 -21.31 16.73 -2.86
C GLY A 23 -20.45 17.99 -2.86
N ASP A 24 -20.08 18.40 -1.65
CA ASP A 24 -19.14 19.50 -1.41
C ASP A 24 -17.76 18.90 -1.14
N LEU A 25 -16.70 19.55 -1.61
CA LEU A 25 -15.31 19.18 -1.28
C LEU A 25 -14.89 19.85 0.04
N GLY A 26 -15.87 20.07 0.93
CA GLY A 26 -15.77 20.85 2.15
C GLY A 26 -15.48 22.34 1.90
N GLU A 27 -16.02 22.95 0.84
CA GLU A 27 -15.91 24.38 0.56
C GLU A 27 -16.37 25.28 1.72
N ALA A 28 -17.27 24.77 2.57
CA ALA A 28 -17.74 25.47 3.77
C ALA A 28 -16.70 25.54 4.92
N ASP A 29 -15.56 24.86 4.76
CA ASP A 29 -14.46 24.81 5.72
C ASP A 29 -13.50 26.02 5.58
N VAL A 30 -12.33 25.99 6.21
CA VAL A 30 -11.36 27.11 6.26
C VAL A 30 -10.85 27.55 4.88
N SER A 31 -10.86 26.68 3.86
CA SER A 31 -10.36 27.01 2.52
C SER A 31 -11.04 26.22 1.41
N LYS A 32 -11.26 26.88 0.27
CA LYS A 32 -11.69 26.22 -0.97
C LYS A 32 -10.62 25.26 -1.51
N PRO A 33 -11.01 24.12 -2.10
CA PRO A 33 -10.09 23.20 -2.74
C PRO A 33 -9.50 23.80 -4.02
N LYS A 34 -8.20 23.58 -4.23
CA LYS A 34 -7.48 24.08 -5.40
C LYS A 34 -6.58 23.02 -6.01
N VAL A 35 -6.29 23.14 -7.29
CA VAL A 35 -5.26 22.33 -7.94
C VAL A 35 -3.90 22.78 -7.38
N SER A 36 -3.22 21.88 -6.67
CA SER A 36 -1.85 22.12 -6.19
C SER A 36 -0.81 21.72 -7.21
N ASP A 37 -1.05 20.63 -7.94
CA ASP A 37 -0.11 20.08 -8.91
C ASP A 37 -0.84 19.36 -10.06
N VAL A 38 -0.17 19.30 -11.22
CA VAL A 38 -0.69 18.67 -12.44
C VAL A 38 0.39 17.76 -13.01
N ALA A 39 0.24 16.45 -12.82
CA ALA A 39 1.09 15.45 -13.43
C ALA A 39 0.73 15.28 -14.91
N ARG A 40 1.73 15.32 -15.77
CA ARG A 40 1.58 15.22 -17.22
C ARG A 40 2.40 14.07 -17.78
N ASP A 41 1.83 13.40 -18.79
CA ASP A 41 2.51 12.34 -19.53
C ASP A 41 3.60 12.91 -20.47
N VAL A 42 4.34 12.01 -21.12
CA VAL A 42 5.39 12.36 -22.11
C VAL A 42 4.83 13.14 -23.32
N GLN A 43 3.54 13.00 -23.60
CA GLN A 43 2.84 13.72 -24.67
C GLN A 43 2.28 15.08 -24.21
N GLY A 44 2.49 15.45 -22.94
CA GLY A 44 2.02 16.68 -22.31
C GLY A 44 0.52 16.69 -22.03
N ASN A 45 -0.17 15.55 -22.02
CA ASN A 45 -1.55 15.44 -21.54
C ASN A 45 -1.57 15.35 -20.02
N VAL A 46 -2.67 15.78 -19.42
CA VAL A 46 -2.87 15.58 -17.98
C VAL A 46 -3.09 14.09 -17.72
N GLU A 47 -2.30 13.53 -16.81
CA GLU A 47 -2.46 12.16 -16.35
C GLU A 47 -3.22 12.14 -15.02
N LYS A 48 -2.83 13.04 -14.10
CA LYS A 48 -3.38 13.14 -12.74
C LYS A 48 -3.31 14.59 -12.24
N LEU A 49 -4.29 14.98 -11.43
CA LEU A 49 -4.36 16.24 -10.70
C LEU A 49 -4.21 15.97 -9.21
N THR A 50 -3.47 16.84 -8.52
CA THR A 50 -3.45 16.84 -7.05
C THR A 50 -4.28 18.02 -6.55
N VAL A 51 -5.41 17.74 -5.93
CA VAL A 51 -6.28 18.73 -5.31
C VAL A 51 -5.85 18.89 -3.86
N GLU A 52 -5.57 20.11 -3.42
CA GLU A 52 -5.26 20.43 -2.03
C GLU A 52 -6.37 21.26 -1.38
N LYS A 53 -6.57 21.04 -0.09
CA LYS A 53 -7.47 21.79 0.76
C LYS A 53 -6.87 21.93 2.16
N GLY A 54 -7.00 23.10 2.76
CA GLY A 54 -6.52 23.41 4.11
C GLY A 54 -5.40 24.46 4.09
N VAL A 55 -5.31 25.27 5.15
CA VAL A 55 -4.32 26.35 5.26
C VAL A 55 -3.04 25.88 5.95
N VAL A 56 -3.18 25.13 7.05
CA VAL A 56 -2.04 24.62 7.85
C VAL A 56 -1.82 23.14 7.59
N PHE A 57 -2.85 22.32 7.78
CA PHE A 57 -2.84 20.91 7.40
C PHE A 57 -3.53 20.77 6.04
N LYS A 58 -2.72 20.52 5.01
CA LYS A 58 -3.19 20.39 3.63
C LYS A 58 -3.58 18.94 3.33
N LYS A 59 -4.88 18.67 3.28
CA LYS A 59 -5.42 17.41 2.75
C LYS A 59 -5.22 17.39 1.24
N LYS A 60 -4.82 16.23 0.70
CA LYS A 60 -4.57 16.03 -0.72
C LYS A 60 -5.46 14.92 -1.26
N LEU A 61 -6.03 15.15 -2.44
CA LEU A 61 -6.75 14.15 -3.22
C LEU A 61 -6.12 14.05 -4.61
N GLU A 62 -5.72 12.85 -4.98
CA GLU A 62 -5.24 12.56 -6.32
C GLU A 62 -6.41 12.19 -7.23
N VAL A 63 -6.57 12.91 -8.33
CA VAL A 63 -7.67 12.75 -9.28
C VAL A 63 -7.12 12.41 -10.64
N PRO A 64 -7.37 11.21 -11.20
CA PRO A 64 -6.91 10.87 -12.54
C PRO A 64 -7.70 11.65 -13.61
N ALA A 65 -7.07 11.85 -14.77
CA ALA A 65 -7.59 12.76 -15.80
C ALA A 65 -8.94 12.33 -16.40
N ASP A 66 -9.28 11.04 -16.38
CA ASP A 66 -10.57 10.52 -16.84
C ASP A 66 -11.77 11.04 -16.03
N ARG A 67 -11.54 11.47 -14.79
CA ARG A 67 -12.57 12.02 -13.89
C ARG A 67 -12.77 13.52 -14.05
N ILE A 68 -11.99 14.19 -14.89
CA ILE A 68 -12.16 15.62 -15.19
C ILE A 68 -13.33 15.78 -16.16
N GLN A 69 -14.37 16.48 -15.71
CA GLN A 69 -15.59 16.66 -16.50
C GLN A 69 -15.54 17.91 -17.37
N SER A 70 -14.99 19.00 -16.83
CA SER A 70 -14.81 20.26 -17.56
C SER A 70 -13.77 21.15 -16.89
N VAL A 71 -13.15 22.01 -17.71
CA VAL A 71 -12.24 23.05 -17.26
C VAL A 71 -12.71 24.39 -17.81
N ASP A 72 -13.11 25.28 -16.92
CA ASP A 72 -13.49 26.64 -17.24
C ASP A 72 -12.29 27.57 -17.06
N ARG A 73 -11.87 28.20 -18.16
CA ARG A 73 -10.87 29.25 -18.12
C ARG A 73 -11.53 30.63 -18.01
N PRO A 74 -10.95 31.55 -17.24
CA PRO A 74 -11.32 32.96 -17.32
C PRO A 74 -11.01 33.49 -18.72
N ALA A 75 -11.80 34.46 -19.19
CA ALA A 75 -11.50 35.18 -20.42
C ALA A 75 -10.16 35.92 -20.30
N GLU A 76 -9.49 36.16 -21.44
CA GLU A 76 -8.23 36.89 -21.48
C GLU A 76 -8.40 38.29 -20.86
N GLY A 77 -7.67 38.58 -19.78
CA GLY A 77 -7.78 39.83 -19.01
C GLY A 77 -8.63 39.75 -17.74
N ASP A 78 -9.34 38.63 -17.51
CA ASP A 78 -10.02 38.37 -16.24
C ASP A 78 -9.02 37.83 -15.20
N LYS A 79 -9.00 38.44 -14.01
CA LYS A 79 -8.10 38.06 -12.90
C LYS A 79 -8.63 36.88 -12.09
N ARG A 80 -9.82 36.37 -12.42
CA ARG A 80 -10.39 35.20 -11.74
C ARG A 80 -9.50 33.98 -11.94
N GLN A 81 -9.41 33.13 -10.92
CA GLN A 81 -8.75 31.83 -11.05
C GLN A 81 -9.66 30.91 -11.87
N GLY A 82 -9.08 30.11 -12.77
CA GLY A 82 -9.83 29.11 -13.54
C GLY A 82 -10.48 28.08 -12.62
N LYS A 83 -11.50 27.37 -13.13
CA LYS A 83 -12.26 26.38 -12.37
C LYS A 83 -12.21 25.02 -13.04
N VAL A 84 -12.05 23.97 -12.25
CA VAL A 84 -12.06 22.58 -12.71
C VAL A 84 -13.21 21.84 -12.04
N LEU A 85 -14.05 21.18 -12.84
CA LEU A 85 -15.12 20.32 -12.35
C LEU A 85 -14.68 18.86 -12.46
N ILE A 86 -14.63 18.16 -11.33
CA ILE A 86 -14.22 16.76 -11.24
C ILE A 86 -15.35 15.86 -10.73
N GLU A 87 -15.32 14.61 -11.13
CA GLU A 87 -16.17 13.58 -10.54
C GLU A 87 -15.50 12.99 -9.30
N VAL A 88 -16.20 13.04 -8.17
CA VAL A 88 -15.79 12.43 -6.90
C VAL A 88 -16.83 11.50 -6.33
N SER A 89 -16.36 10.43 -5.70
CA SER A 89 -17.20 9.56 -4.90
C SER A 89 -17.58 10.24 -3.59
N LYS A 90 -18.65 9.76 -2.97
CA LYS A 90 -19.12 10.27 -1.68
C LYS A 90 -18.05 10.13 -0.58
N GLN A 91 -17.35 9.00 -0.55
CA GLN A 91 -16.30 8.73 0.43
C GLN A 91 -15.13 9.71 0.31
N GLU A 92 -14.69 10.03 -0.92
CA GLU A 92 -13.61 10.99 -1.15
C GLU A 92 -14.03 12.43 -0.77
N ALA A 93 -15.27 12.82 -1.08
CA ALA A 93 -15.82 14.11 -0.69
C ALA A 93 -15.94 14.23 0.85
N ASP A 94 -16.40 13.17 1.51
CA ASP A 94 -16.49 13.09 2.97
C ASP A 94 -15.08 13.16 3.61
N ALA A 95 -14.06 12.51 3.04
CA ALA A 95 -12.68 12.56 3.53
C ALA A 95 -12.07 13.96 3.49
N LEU A 96 -12.38 14.74 2.44
CA LEU A 96 -11.98 16.15 2.32
C LEU A 96 -12.82 17.09 3.20
N THR A 97 -14.02 16.67 3.59
CA THR A 97 -14.93 17.44 4.46
C THR A 97 -14.69 17.16 5.95
N ALA A 98 -14.13 16.00 6.30
CA ALA A 98 -13.86 15.64 7.69
C ALA A 98 -12.97 16.70 8.37
N VAL A 99 -13.49 17.29 9.45
CA VAL A 99 -12.81 18.30 10.28
C VAL A 99 -12.31 17.67 11.57
N GLY A 100 -11.11 18.06 12.02
CA GLY A 100 -10.50 17.61 13.27
C GLY A 100 -9.37 16.60 13.08
N ASP A 101 -8.64 16.32 14.16
CA ASP A 101 -7.71 15.20 14.22
C ASP A 101 -8.51 13.93 13.92
N GLU A 102 -8.21 13.27 12.79
CA GLU A 102 -8.53 11.85 12.66
C GLU A 102 -7.67 11.16 13.71
N GLU A 103 -8.25 10.97 14.90
CA GLU A 103 -7.75 10.00 15.84
C GLU A 103 -7.68 8.70 15.04
N LEU A 104 -6.46 8.21 14.81
CA LEU A 104 -6.24 6.91 14.21
C LEU A 104 -7.04 5.95 15.09
N THR A 105 -8.26 5.61 14.68
CA THR A 105 -8.92 4.44 15.23
C THR A 105 -7.89 3.36 15.00
N SER A 106 -7.37 2.79 16.09
CA SER A 106 -6.50 1.63 16.01
C SER A 106 -7.28 0.55 15.29
N GLU A 107 -7.27 0.59 13.96
CA GLU A 107 -7.74 -0.46 13.10
C GLU A 107 -6.72 -1.56 13.26
N LYS A 108 -6.97 -2.38 14.29
CA LYS A 108 -6.35 -3.67 14.53
C LYS A 108 -4.83 -3.70 14.27
N SER A 109 -4.09 -2.78 14.84
CA SER A 109 -2.64 -2.96 15.11
C SER A 109 -2.37 -4.06 16.15
N GLY A 110 -3.40 -4.80 16.57
CA GLY A 110 -3.28 -5.93 17.48
C GLY A 110 -2.88 -7.23 16.78
N ASP A 111 -3.31 -7.47 15.54
CA ASP A 111 -3.08 -8.79 14.91
C ASP A 111 -1.64 -8.96 14.41
N LEU A 112 -1.07 -7.95 13.74
CA LEU A 112 0.27 -8.05 13.13
C LEU A 112 1.40 -8.12 14.17
N LEU A 113 1.30 -7.39 15.28
CA LEU A 113 2.30 -7.46 16.35
C LEU A 113 2.14 -8.73 17.20
N GLU A 114 0.92 -9.25 17.33
CA GLU A 114 0.67 -10.51 18.01
C GLU A 114 1.13 -11.72 17.17
N GLU A 115 1.01 -11.66 15.84
CA GLU A 115 1.54 -12.68 14.94
C GLU A 115 3.08 -12.73 14.97
N VAL A 116 3.75 -11.58 14.91
CA VAL A 116 5.23 -11.51 15.04
C VAL A 116 5.69 -11.94 16.45
N GLY A 117 4.92 -11.61 17.49
CA GLY A 117 5.22 -12.04 18.85
C GLY A 117 5.14 -13.56 19.07
N LYS A 118 4.38 -14.29 18.23
CA LYS A 118 4.30 -15.76 18.26
C LYS A 118 5.50 -16.43 17.61
N GLU A 119 6.21 -15.75 16.71
CA GLU A 119 7.37 -16.31 15.99
C GLU A 119 8.70 -16.14 16.73
N ILE A 120 8.79 -15.24 17.72
CA ILE A 120 10.01 -15.05 18.49
C ILE A 120 9.99 -15.99 19.71
N PRO A 121 10.92 -16.97 19.79
CA PRO A 121 11.01 -17.84 20.96
C PRO A 121 11.21 -17.01 22.23
N THR A 122 10.50 -17.36 23.30
CA THR A 122 10.74 -16.75 24.61
C THR A 122 12.15 -17.09 25.10
N ALA A 123 12.72 -16.26 25.98
CA ALA A 123 14.04 -16.50 26.54
C ALA A 123 14.14 -17.86 27.27
N GLU A 124 13.05 -18.34 27.85
CA GLU A 124 12.98 -19.68 28.46
C GLU A 124 12.99 -20.78 27.40
N ALA A 125 12.20 -20.64 26.32
CA ALA A 125 12.20 -21.59 25.21
C ALA A 125 13.59 -21.70 24.54
N LEU A 126 14.32 -20.58 24.42
CA LEU A 126 15.68 -20.58 23.90
C LEU A 126 16.65 -21.38 24.80
N ARG A 127 16.53 -21.23 26.12
CA ARG A 127 17.36 -21.95 27.10
C ARG A 127 17.09 -23.47 27.07
N GLU A 128 15.85 -23.89 26.87
CA GLU A 128 15.51 -25.31 26.71
C GLU A 128 16.12 -25.90 25.44
N LEU A 129 16.08 -25.15 24.32
CA LEU A 129 16.71 -25.55 23.06
C LEU A 129 18.23 -25.69 23.20
N GLU A 130 18.89 -24.78 23.93
CA GLU A 130 20.33 -24.87 24.25
C GLU A 130 20.65 -26.10 25.11
N ALA A 131 19.85 -26.37 26.14
CA ALA A 131 20.03 -27.54 26.99
C ALA A 131 19.84 -28.85 26.20
N ALA A 132 18.83 -28.92 25.33
CA ALA A 132 18.56 -30.07 24.48
C ALA A 132 19.67 -30.29 23.43
N ALA A 133 20.16 -29.21 22.81
CA ALA A 133 21.27 -29.26 21.86
C ALA A 133 22.56 -29.75 22.53
N ASN A 134 22.86 -29.27 23.74
CA ASN A 134 24.03 -29.71 24.50
C ASN A 134 23.92 -31.17 24.97
N ALA A 135 22.71 -31.61 25.35
CA ALA A 135 22.46 -33.01 25.73
C ALA A 135 22.59 -33.97 24.53
N ARG A 136 22.09 -33.59 23.34
CA ARG A 136 22.28 -34.37 22.10
C ARG A 136 23.75 -34.46 21.71
N SER A 137 24.46 -33.33 21.79
CA SER A 137 25.91 -33.27 21.50
C SER A 137 26.74 -34.16 22.44
N LYS A 138 26.33 -34.30 23.70
CA LYS A 138 26.95 -35.25 24.64
C LYS A 138 26.60 -36.71 24.34
N LYS A 139 25.34 -36.98 23.97
CA LYS A 139 24.87 -38.34 23.65
C LYS A 139 25.49 -38.89 22.36
N GLU A 140 25.76 -38.05 21.37
CA GLU A 140 26.50 -38.42 20.15
C GLU A 140 27.99 -38.66 20.39
N ARG A 141 28.58 -38.03 21.41
CA ARG A 141 29.96 -38.28 21.84
C ARG A 141 30.14 -39.55 22.68
N GLU A 142 29.06 -40.11 23.21
CA GLU A 142 29.06 -41.29 24.10
C GLU A 142 28.55 -42.57 23.42
N LEU A 143 28.54 -42.67 22.09
CA LEU A 143 28.29 -43.96 21.43
C LEU A 143 29.58 -44.79 21.43
N PRO A 144 29.66 -45.91 22.19
CA PRO A 144 30.78 -46.82 22.09
C PRO A 144 30.75 -47.52 20.73
N PHE A 145 31.91 -47.53 20.09
CA PHE A 145 32.29 -48.39 18.98
C PHE A 145 31.85 -49.84 19.28
N GLN A 146 30.83 -50.35 18.59
CA GLN A 146 30.51 -51.78 18.63
C GLN A 146 30.72 -52.38 17.24
N VAL A 147 31.80 -53.14 17.15
CA VAL A 147 32.19 -53.98 16.02
C VAL A 147 31.20 -55.15 15.95
N GLU A 148 30.33 -55.19 14.93
CA GLU A 148 29.60 -56.41 14.57
C GLU A 148 30.38 -57.15 13.47
N GLU A 149 31.25 -58.06 13.88
CA GLU A 149 31.77 -59.13 13.03
C GLU A 149 30.62 -60.13 12.78
N LYS A 150 29.93 -60.00 11.64
CA LYS A 150 28.99 -61.02 11.15
C LYS A 150 29.60 -61.80 10.00
N VAL A 151 30.20 -62.93 10.40
CA VAL A 151 30.30 -64.23 9.72
C VAL A 151 29.59 -64.28 8.36
N LEU A 152 30.37 -64.34 7.28
CA LEU A 152 29.91 -64.78 5.96
C LEU A 152 29.56 -66.28 6.03
N GLN A 153 28.26 -66.58 6.01
CA GLN A 153 27.76 -67.84 5.47
C GLN A 153 26.52 -67.55 4.63
N THR A 154 26.27 -68.43 3.65
CA THR A 154 25.31 -68.33 2.53
C THR A 154 25.95 -67.63 1.30
N THR A 155 26.02 -68.22 0.12
CA THR A 155 25.14 -69.19 -0.54
C THR A 155 25.93 -70.06 -1.50
N GLY A 156 25.62 -71.36 -1.53
CA GLY A 156 26.01 -72.23 -2.63
C GLY A 156 25.30 -71.81 -3.91
N VAL A 157 26.05 -71.76 -5.01
CA VAL A 157 25.49 -71.84 -6.36
C VAL A 157 26.24 -72.94 -7.11
N GLU A 158 25.53 -74.05 -7.22
CA GLU A 158 25.80 -75.18 -8.08
C GLU A 158 25.95 -74.73 -9.55
N ARG A 159 27.03 -75.13 -10.23
CA ARG A 159 27.06 -75.25 -11.70
C ARG A 159 27.77 -76.54 -12.08
N LYS A 160 26.99 -77.40 -12.75
CA LYS A 160 27.33 -78.68 -13.39
C LYS A 160 28.52 -78.60 -14.36
N THR A 161 29.40 -79.60 -14.23
CA THR A 161 30.00 -80.55 -15.23
C THR A 161 29.68 -80.36 -16.72
N PRO A 162 30.53 -80.81 -17.67
CA PRO A 162 31.21 -82.12 -17.75
C PRO A 162 32.71 -82.17 -17.44
#